data_AF-A0A497AA34-F1
#
_entry.id   AF-A0A497AA34-F1
#
_cell.length_a   1.000
_cell.length_b   1.000
_cell.length_c   1.000
_cell.angle_alpha   90.00
_cell.angle_beta   90.00
_cell.angle_gamma   90.00
#
_symmetry.space_group_name_H-M   'P 1'
#
loop_
_entity.id
_entity.type
_entity.pdbx_description
1 polymer ?
#
loop_
_entity_poly.entity_id
_entity_poly.type
_entity_poly.pdbx_seq_one_letter_code
_entity_poly.pdbx_strand_id
1 'polypeptide(L)'
;SGLKDDTFYANLALSIDGVKLDIDSRPSDALALAVRVGAPIYAEESVLEKAGIILEDETGKHVSEDKLDEQELKGLSAYKDFINTLDLEDFKKRQS
;
A
#
# COMPACT_ATOMS: atom_id res chain seq x y z
N SER A 1 -10.00 -2.23 -7.42
CA SER A 1 -8.97 -2.58 -8.44
C SER A 1 -8.12 -3.73 -7.92
N GLY A 2 -7.76 -4.69 -8.78
CA GLY A 2 -7.28 -6.02 -8.36
C GLY A 2 -5.78 -6.28 -8.54
N LEU A 3 -5.40 -7.53 -8.23
CA LEU A 3 -4.08 -8.12 -8.48
C LEU A 3 -4.24 -9.20 -9.57
N LYS A 4 -3.46 -9.10 -10.65
CA LYS A 4 -3.47 -10.09 -11.75
C LYS A 4 -2.05 -10.29 -12.27
N ASP A 5 -1.64 -11.55 -12.43
CA ASP A 5 -0.31 -11.93 -12.93
C ASP A 5 0.80 -11.16 -12.19
N ASP A 6 0.71 -11.13 -10.85
CA ASP A 6 1.59 -10.38 -9.92
C ASP A 6 1.69 -8.86 -10.19
N THR A 7 0.78 -8.32 -10.98
CA THR A 7 0.68 -6.90 -11.30
C THR A 7 -0.48 -6.28 -10.55
N PHE A 8 -0.19 -5.27 -9.74
CA PHE A 8 -1.19 -4.46 -9.04
C PHE A 8 -1.77 -3.38 -9.95
N TYR A 9 -3.08 -3.15 -9.83
CA TYR A 9 -3.81 -2.11 -10.56
C TYR A 9 -4.47 -1.12 -9.60
N ALA A 10 -4.56 0.15 -9.98
CA ALA A 10 -5.16 1.20 -9.18
C ALA A 10 -6.03 2.13 -10.02
N ASN A 11 -7.05 2.72 -9.39
CA ASN A 11 -7.85 3.77 -10.00
C ASN A 11 -7.78 5.02 -9.12
N LEU A 12 -7.72 6.19 -9.75
CA LEU A 12 -7.91 7.48 -9.10
C LEU A 12 -9.39 7.86 -9.16
N ALA A 13 -10.05 7.89 -8.00
CA ALA A 13 -11.40 8.39 -7.86
C ALA A 13 -11.35 9.91 -7.64
N LEU A 14 -11.85 10.68 -8.60
CA LEU A 14 -11.91 12.14 -8.56
C LEU A 14 -13.37 12.60 -8.46
N SER A 15 -13.57 13.72 -7.77
CA SER A 15 -14.83 14.45 -7.76
C SER A 15 -14.57 15.88 -8.25
N ILE A 16 -15.10 16.20 -9.43
CA ILE A 16 -14.94 17.52 -10.07
C ILE A 16 -16.34 18.07 -10.29
N ASP A 17 -16.67 19.19 -9.66
CA ASP A 17 -17.98 19.85 -9.79
C ASP A 17 -19.18 18.91 -9.55
N GLY A 18 -19.03 17.94 -8.63
CA GLY A 18 -20.05 16.94 -8.31
C GLY A 18 -20.08 15.72 -9.24
N VAL A 19 -19.25 15.70 -10.28
CA VAL A 19 -19.08 14.55 -11.19
C VAL A 19 -18.00 13.63 -10.65
N LYS A 20 -18.34 12.35 -10.48
CA LYS A 20 -17.39 11.29 -10.13
C LYS A 20 -16.71 10.75 -11.38
N LEU A 21 -15.39 10.66 -11.34
CA LEU A 21 -14.55 10.14 -12.42
C LEU A 21 -13.59 9.10 -11.85
N ASP A 22 -13.51 7.95 -12.51
CA ASP A 22 -12.51 6.93 -12.21
C ASP A 22 -11.49 6.90 -13.34
N ILE A 23 -10.22 7.14 -13.00
CA ILE A 23 -9.10 7.17 -13.95
C ILE A 23 -8.19 5.99 -13.65
N ASP A 24 -7.95 5.14 -14.65
CA ASP A 24 -6.98 4.04 -14.56
C ASP A 24 -5.57 4.60 -14.32
N SER A 25 -4.84 3.99 -13.39
CA SER A 25 -3.55 4.49 -12.92
C SER A 25 -2.65 3.37 -12.45
N ARG A 26 -1.34 3.59 -12.53
CA ARG A 26 -0.40 2.71 -11.83
C ARG A 26 -0.49 2.96 -10.32
N PRO A 27 -0.39 1.92 -9.48
CA PRO A 27 -0.42 2.08 -8.03
C PRO A 27 0.57 3.10 -7.49
N SER A 28 1.78 3.18 -8.06
CA SER A 28 2.81 4.16 -7.65
C SER A 28 2.36 5.61 -7.83
N ASP A 29 1.68 5.91 -8.94
CA ASP A 29 1.24 7.26 -9.27
C ASP A 29 0.03 7.65 -8.43
N ALA A 30 -0.93 6.72 -8.27
CA ALA A 30 -2.10 6.91 -7.41
C ALA A 30 -1.70 7.17 -5.95
N LEU A 31 -0.76 6.37 -5.42
CA LEU A 31 -0.26 6.52 -4.05
C LEU A 31 0.46 7.85 -3.84
N ALA A 32 1.35 8.24 -4.76
CA ALA A 32 2.09 9.49 -4.67
C ALA A 32 1.17 10.72 -4.67
N LEU A 33 0.12 10.69 -5.51
CA LEU A 33 -0.89 11.75 -5.53
C LEU A 33 -1.70 11.76 -4.24
N ALA A 34 -2.19 10.61 -3.78
CA ALA A 34 -2.99 10.49 -2.57
C ALA A 34 -2.25 11.05 -1.35
N VAL A 35 -0.97 10.66 -1.17
CA VAL A 35 -0.12 11.17 -0.08
C VAL A 35 0.10 12.68 -0.20
N ARG A 36 0.34 13.21 -1.41
CA ARG A 36 0.60 14.64 -1.61
C ARG A 36 -0.61 15.51 -1.29
N VAL A 37 -1.82 15.03 -1.53
CA VAL A 37 -3.07 15.80 -1.32
C VAL A 37 -3.81 15.39 -0.05
N GLY A 38 -3.33 14.40 0.69
CA GLY A 38 -4.01 13.86 1.87
C GLY A 38 -5.31 13.12 1.55
N ALA A 39 -5.43 12.54 0.35
CA ALA A 39 -6.62 11.79 -0.03
C ALA A 39 -6.61 10.39 0.61
N PRO A 40 -7.79 9.83 0.93
CA PRO A 40 -7.90 8.48 1.48
C PRO A 40 -7.47 7.43 0.46
N ILE A 41 -6.84 6.36 0.95
CA ILE A 41 -6.39 5.23 0.14
C ILE A 41 -7.21 4.01 0.54
N TYR A 42 -7.70 3.26 -0.45
CA TYR A 42 -8.47 2.05 -0.26
C TYR A 42 -7.82 0.90 -1.03
N ALA A 43 -7.94 -0.31 -0.49
CA ALA A 43 -7.52 -1.54 -1.15
C ALA A 43 -8.71 -2.52 -1.16
N GLU A 44 -8.80 -3.34 -2.20
CA GLU A 44 -9.74 -4.46 -2.23
C GLU A 44 -9.32 -5.49 -1.18
N GLU A 45 -10.28 -6.07 -0.47
CA GLU A 45 -10.04 -7.14 0.51
C GLU A 45 -9.30 -8.32 -0.12
N SER A 46 -9.71 -8.72 -1.33
CA SER A 46 -9.04 -9.79 -2.09
C SER A 46 -7.57 -9.54 -2.43
N VAL A 47 -7.12 -8.28 -2.43
CA VAL A 47 -5.70 -7.93 -2.63
C VAL A 47 -4.94 -8.06 -1.32
N LEU A 48 -5.57 -7.68 -0.19
CA LEU A 48 -5.01 -7.86 1.15
C LEU A 48 -4.92 -9.34 1.53
N GLU A 49 -5.90 -10.16 1.16
CA GLU A 49 -5.86 -11.60 1.42
C GLU A 49 -4.71 -12.31 0.67
N LYS A 50 -4.37 -11.84 -0.54
CA LYS A 50 -3.36 -12.47 -1.39
C LYS A 50 -1.94 -11.97 -1.16
N ALA A 51 -1.79 -10.69 -0.87
CA ALA A 51 -0.49 -10.02 -0.82
C ALA A 51 -0.31 -9.13 0.42
N GLY A 52 -1.29 -9.10 1.32
CA GLY A 52 -1.20 -8.36 2.56
C GLY A 52 -0.21 -9.00 3.52
N ILE A 53 0.59 -8.14 4.16
CA ILE A 53 1.53 -8.52 5.20
C ILE A 53 1.06 -7.92 6.52
N ILE A 54 0.96 -8.73 7.57
CA ILE A 54 0.68 -8.22 8.91
C ILE A 54 2.02 -7.87 9.55
N LEU A 55 2.18 -6.61 9.93
CA LEU A 55 3.36 -6.11 10.64
C LEU A 55 3.00 -5.91 12.12
N GLU A 56 3.94 -6.27 12.99
CA GLU A 56 3.84 -6.06 14.43
C GLU A 56 4.17 -4.59 14.74
N ASP A 57 3.24 -3.89 15.38
CA ASP A 57 3.25 -2.42 15.53
C ASP A 57 4.50 -1.86 16.22
N GLU A 58 5.14 -2.62 17.12
CA GLU A 58 6.31 -2.15 17.88
C GLU A 58 7.66 -2.47 17.21
N THR A 59 7.70 -3.47 16.34
CA THR A 59 8.96 -4.02 15.82
C THR A 59 9.06 -4.00 14.30
N GLY A 60 7.96 -3.69 13.60
CA GLY A 60 7.86 -3.82 12.15
C GLY A 60 8.08 -5.26 11.67
N LYS A 61 8.02 -6.26 12.56
CA LYS A 61 8.27 -7.65 12.20
C LYS A 61 7.04 -8.27 11.58
N HIS A 62 7.27 -9.18 10.64
CA HIS A 62 6.19 -9.89 9.97
C HIS A 62 5.59 -10.90 10.94
N VAL A 63 4.28 -10.83 11.17
CA VAL A 63 3.53 -11.80 11.97
C VAL A 63 2.74 -12.68 11.01
N SER A 64 3.40 -13.68 10.42
CA SER A 64 2.70 -14.81 9.79
C SER A 64 3.55 -16.08 9.83
N GLU A 65 2.86 -17.23 9.83
CA GLU A 65 3.44 -18.59 9.83
C GLU A 65 3.62 -19.17 8.41
N ASP A 66 3.26 -18.41 7.38
CA ASP A 66 3.36 -18.87 5.98
C ASP A 66 4.80 -18.75 5.48
N LYS A 67 5.35 -19.87 5.01
CA LYS A 67 6.67 -19.95 4.39
C LYS A 67 6.64 -19.25 3.04
N LEU A 68 6.93 -17.96 3.04
CA LEU A 68 7.35 -17.22 1.85
C LEU A 68 8.61 -17.89 1.28
N ASP A 69 8.75 -17.94 -0.04
CA ASP A 69 9.96 -18.53 -0.64
C ASP A 69 11.19 -17.63 -0.40
N GLU A 70 12.40 -18.18 -0.52
CA GLU A 70 13.65 -17.43 -0.27
C GLU A 70 13.83 -16.21 -1.19
N GLN A 71 13.29 -16.24 -2.41
CA GLN A 71 13.38 -15.12 -3.36
C GLN A 71 12.40 -13.99 -2.99
N GLU A 72 11.17 -14.34 -2.61
CA GLU A 72 10.14 -13.44 -2.13
C GLU A 72 10.57 -12.77 -0.82
N LEU A 73 11.11 -13.54 0.11
CA LEU A 73 11.68 -13.02 1.37
C LEU A 73 12.78 -11.99 1.11
N LYS A 74 13.64 -12.23 0.11
CA LYS A 74 14.75 -11.33 -0.24
C LYS A 74 14.30 -10.07 -0.97
N GLY A 75 13.24 -10.16 -1.79
CA GLY A 75 12.61 -8.99 -2.41
C GLY A 75 11.89 -8.12 -1.38
N LEU A 76 11.12 -8.76 -0.50
CA LEU A 76 10.40 -8.09 0.58
C LEU A 76 11.35 -7.54 1.66
N SER A 77 12.51 -8.15 1.91
CA SER A 77 13.46 -7.64 2.91
C SER A 77 13.99 -6.26 2.57
N ALA A 78 14.33 -6.02 1.29
CA ALA A 78 14.79 -4.70 0.85
C ALA A 78 13.69 -3.64 0.95
N TYR A 79 12.44 -4.01 0.63
CA TYR A 79 11.28 -3.14 0.80
C TYR A 79 10.99 -2.88 2.29
N LYS A 80 11.08 -3.90 3.14
CA LYS A 80 10.89 -3.82 4.58
C LYS A 80 11.91 -2.90 5.24
N ASP A 81 13.18 -3.04 4.88
CA ASP A 81 14.24 -2.16 5.40
C ASP A 81 13.96 -0.70 5.00
N PHE A 82 13.51 -0.47 3.76
CA PHE A 82 13.08 0.86 3.32
C PHE A 82 11.88 1.40 4.13
N ILE A 83 10.82 0.61 4.32
CA ILE A 83 9.66 1.04 5.12
C ILE A 83 10.05 1.30 6.58
N ASN A 84 10.93 0.50 7.17
CA ASN A 84 11.42 0.72 8.54
C ASN A 84 12.27 1.99 8.68
N THR A 85 12.82 2.53 7.57
CA THR A 85 13.47 3.84 7.59
C THR A 85 12.47 5.00 7.53
N LEU A 86 11.21 4.73 7.17
CA LEU A 86 10.14 5.72 7.22
C LEU A 86 9.62 5.79 8.65
N ASP A 87 9.72 6.96 9.27
CA ASP A 87 9.13 7.21 10.57
C ASP A 87 7.59 7.24 10.44
N LEU A 88 6.94 6.12 10.76
CA LEU A 88 5.49 5.96 10.73
C LEU A 88 4.78 6.88 11.74
N GLU A 89 5.46 7.35 12.79
CA GLU A 89 4.90 8.31 13.75
C GLU A 89 4.74 9.70 13.12
N ASP A 90 5.59 10.06 12.16
CA ASP A 90 5.56 11.36 11.47
C ASP A 90 4.31 11.51 10.58
N PHE A 91 3.76 10.39 10.09
CA PHE A 91 2.49 10.36 9.36
C PHE A 91 1.27 10.52 10.29
N LYS A 92 1.32 10.02 11.54
CA LYS A 92 0.24 10.17 12.52
C LYS A 92 0.12 11.60 13.06
N LYS A 93 1.23 12.36 13.13
CA LYS A 93 1.24 13.75 13.64
C LYS A 93 0.54 14.76 12.72
N ARG A 94 0.28 14.43 11.45
CA ARG A 94 -0.35 15.34 10.48
C ARG A 94 -1.89 15.36 10.50
N GLN A 95 -2.53 14.61 11.41
CA GLN A 95 -3.99 14.62 11.59
C GLN A 95 -4.48 15.44 12.80
N SER A 96 -3.65 16.34 13.36
CA SER A 96 -4.09 17.29 14.40
C SER A 96 -4.09 18.73 13.93
#